data_AF-A0A5D8QH17-F1
#
_entry.id   AF-A0A5D8QH17-F1
#
_cell.length_a   1.000
_cell.length_b   1.000
_cell.length_c   1.000
_cell.angle_alpha   90.00
_cell.angle_beta   90.00
_cell.angle_gamma   90.00
#
_symmetry.space_group_name_H-M   'P 1'
#
loop_
_entity.id
_entity.type
_entity.pdbx_description
1 polymer ?
#
loop_
_entity_poly.entity_id
_entity_poly.type
_entity_poly.pdbx_seq_one_letter_code
_entity_poly.pdbx_strand_id
1 'polypeptide(L)' 'MIVANTKLLKTERVKRGLSKTDLAKKLGVNHSVIVRVEQAKGTSPRTAKAICDFFNLPFEELFTIVEQPSGR' A
#
# COMPACT_ATOMS: atom_id res chain seq x y z
N MET A 1 10.26 0.83 8.75
CA MET A 1 8.99 0.28 8.25
C MET A 1 8.45 1.16 7.14
N ILE A 2 7.93 0.59 6.06
CA ILE A 2 7.29 1.35 4.97
C ILE A 2 5.79 1.42 5.23
N VAL A 3 5.24 2.63 5.39
CA VAL A 3 3.85 2.87 5.77
C VAL A 3 3.16 3.65 4.67
N ALA A 4 1.91 3.28 4.34
CA ALA A 4 1.16 3.92 3.27
C ALA A 4 0.43 5.18 3.74
N ASN A 5 0.34 6.18 2.87
CA ASN A 5 -0.66 7.23 2.94
C ASN A 5 -2.05 6.61 2.67
N THR A 6 -2.69 6.14 3.74
CA THR A 6 -3.91 5.33 3.63
C THR A 6 -5.08 6.07 2.96
N LYS A 7 -5.15 7.39 3.13
CA LYS A 7 -6.19 8.22 2.50
C LYS A 7 -6.01 8.24 0.99
N LEU A 8 -4.81 8.60 0.52
CA LEU A 8 -4.51 8.67 -0.92
C LEU A 8 -4.67 7.30 -1.59
N LEU A 9 -4.10 6.25 -0.99
CA LEU A 9 -4.18 4.89 -1.55
C LEU A 9 -5.63 4.39 -1.68
N LYS A 10 -6.46 4.63 -0.65
CA LYS A 10 -7.89 4.28 -0.69
C LYS A 10 -8.62 5.05 -1.78
N THR A 11 -8.38 6.35 -1.89
CA THR A 11 -8.99 7.21 -2.90
C THR A 11 -8.61 6.73 -4.31
N GLU A 12 -7.34 6.47 -4.58
CA GLU A 12 -6.89 6.00 -5.90
C GLU A 12 -7.44 4.62 -6.25
N ARG A 13 -7.50 3.70 -5.27
CA ARG A 13 -8.13 2.40 -5.48
C ARG A 13 -9.62 2.55 -5.85
N VAL A 14 -10.36 3.39 -5.13
CA VAL A 14 -11.80 3.61 -5.36
C VAL A 14 -12.05 4.35 -6.68
N LYS A 15 -11.24 5.36 -7.03
CA LYS A 15 -11.32 6.06 -8.32
C LYS A 15 -11.17 5.11 -9.51
N ARG A 16 -10.37 4.05 -9.35
CA ARG A 16 -10.18 3.00 -10.36
C ARG A 16 -11.23 1.87 -10.29
N GLY A 17 -12.24 1.98 -9.42
CA GLY A 17 -13.30 1.00 -9.28
C GLY A 17 -12.86 -0.34 -8.71
N LEU A 18 -11.75 -0.40 -7.97
CA LEU A 18 -11.18 -1.66 -7.48
C LEU A 18 -11.62 -1.95 -6.05
N SER A 19 -12.00 -3.19 -5.76
CA SER A 19 -12.01 -3.68 -4.39
C SER A 19 -10.58 -3.96 -3.89
N LYS A 20 -10.40 -4.17 -2.58
CA LYS A 20 -9.10 -4.59 -2.02
C LYS A 20 -8.64 -5.92 -2.63
N THR A 21 -9.59 -6.83 -2.87
CA THR A 21 -9.33 -8.14 -3.50
C THR A 21 -8.89 -7.98 -4.95
N ASP A 22 -9.50 -7.06 -5.70
CA ASP A 22 -9.12 -6.82 -7.10
C ASP A 22 -7.72 -6.24 -7.20
N LEU A 23 -7.40 -5.26 -6.33
CA LEU A 23 -6.05 -4.72 -6.25
C LEU A 23 -5.04 -5.81 -5.88
N ALA A 24 -5.35 -6.66 -4.90
CA ALA A 24 -4.49 -7.77 -4.50
C ALA A 24 -4.22 -8.74 -5.66
N LYS A 25 -5.27 -9.13 -6.39
CA LYS A 25 -5.18 -9.98 -7.59
C LYS A 25 -4.31 -9.33 -8.68
N LYS A 26 -4.53 -8.04 -8.97
CA LYS A 26 -3.74 -7.30 -9.98
C LYS A 26 -2.26 -7.19 -9.61
N LEU A 27 -1.94 -7.12 -8.32
CA LEU A 27 -0.57 -7.04 -7.80
C LEU A 27 0.06 -8.41 -7.52
N GLY A 28 -0.70 -9.51 -7.67
CA GLY A 28 -0.21 -10.86 -7.37
C GLY A 28 0.11 -11.08 -5.88
N VAL A 29 -0.60 -10.40 -4.97
CA VAL A 29 -0.42 -10.52 -3.51
C VAL A 29 -1.68 -11.03 -2.82
N ASN A 30 -1.55 -11.49 -1.56
CA ASN A 30 -2.72 -11.88 -0.76
C ASN A 30 -3.58 -10.65 -0.40
N HIS A 31 -4.90 -10.80 -0.37
CA HIS A 31 -5.85 -9.78 0.09
C HIS A 31 -5.45 -9.17 1.45
N SER A 32 -4.97 -9.99 2.39
CA SER A 32 -4.54 -9.54 3.72
C SER A 32 -3.40 -8.52 3.67
N VAL A 33 -2.55 -8.56 2.63
CA VAL A 33 -1.48 -7.58 2.42
C VAL A 33 -2.09 -6.21 2.13
N ILE A 34 -3.07 -6.12 1.22
CA ILE A 34 -3.72 -4.85 0.88
C ILE A 34 -4.48 -4.27 2.08
N VAL A 35 -5.16 -5.12 2.86
CA VAL A 35 -5.82 -4.70 4.11
C VAL A 35 -4.81 -4.07 5.06
N ARG A 36 -3.67 -4.72 5.31
CA ARG A 36 -2.62 -4.21 6.22
C ARG A 36 -2.01 -2.90 5.72
N VAL A 37 -1.76 -2.80 4.40
CA VAL A 37 -1.25 -1.58 3.77
C VAL A 37 -2.23 -0.42 3.98
N GLU A 38 -3.53 -0.63 3.73
CA GLU A 38 -4.58 0.38 3.94
C GLU A 38 -4.86 0.71 5.43
N GLN A 39 -4.27 -0.04 6.35
CA GLN A 39 -4.28 0.17 7.80
C GLN A 39 -2.95 0.71 8.34
N ALA A 40 -2.01 1.08 7.46
CA ALA A 40 -0.69 1.59 7.85
C ALA A 40 0.14 0.61 8.72
N LYS A 41 -0.10 -0.71 8.61
CA LYS A 41 0.57 -1.76 9.40
C LYS A 41 1.91 -2.23 8.84
N GLY A 42 2.51 -1.45 7.96
CA GLY A 42 3.77 -1.78 7.31
C GLY A 42 3.61 -2.72 6.10
N THR A 43 4.52 -2.59 5.14
CA THR A 43 4.63 -3.50 4.00
C THR A 43 6.08 -3.68 3.56
N SER A 44 6.32 -4.66 2.68
CA SER A 44 7.66 -4.89 2.12
C SER A 44 7.98 -3.86 1.01
N PRO A 45 9.27 -3.56 0.76
CA PRO A 45 9.66 -2.68 -0.34
C PRO A 45 9.14 -3.14 -1.70
N ARG A 46 9.12 -4.45 -1.94
CA ARG A 46 8.58 -5.05 -3.18
C ARG A 46 7.10 -4.72 -3.37
N THR A 47 6.29 -4.89 -2.33
CA THR A 47 4.86 -4.58 -2.41
C THR A 47 4.62 -3.08 -2.54
N ALA A 48 5.36 -2.24 -1.82
CA ALA A 48 5.25 -0.79 -1.93
C ALA A 48 5.55 -0.33 -3.36
N LYS A 49 6.66 -0.81 -3.95
CA LYS A 49 7.03 -0.51 -5.34
C LYS A 49 5.95 -0.96 -6.33
N ALA A 50 5.45 -2.20 -6.20
CA ALA A 50 4.40 -2.71 -7.08
C ALA A 50 3.11 -1.87 -7.02
N ILE A 51 2.76 -1.35 -5.84
CA ILE A 51 1.63 -0.43 -5.67
C ILE A 51 1.90 0.90 -6.38
N CYS A 52 3.08 1.50 -6.20
CA CYS A 52 3.48 2.71 -6.90
C CYS A 52 3.43 2.55 -8.42
N ASP A 53 4.02 1.47 -8.94
CA ASP A 53 4.05 1.15 -10.36
C ASP A 53 2.63 0.97 -10.91
N PHE A 54 1.75 0.28 -10.17
CA PHE A 54 0.35 0.09 -10.57
C PHE A 54 -0.44 1.40 -10.64
N PHE A 55 -0.26 2.28 -9.65
CA PHE A 55 -0.95 3.57 -9.62
C PHE A 55 -0.24 4.64 -10.46
N ASN A 56 0.97 4.37 -10.97
CA ASN A 56 1.83 5.34 -11.63
C ASN A 56 2.01 6.62 -10.77
N LEU A 57 2.28 6.42 -9.48
CA LEU A 57 2.48 7.50 -8.52
C LEU A 57 3.85 7.37 -7.84
N PRO A 58 4.52 8.49 -7.55
CA PRO A 58 5.80 8.48 -6.83
C PRO A 58 5.70 7.80 -5.47
N PHE A 59 6.81 7.19 -5.03
CA PHE A 59 6.87 6.55 -3.72
C PHE A 59 6.53 7.52 -2.59
N GLU A 60 7.12 8.72 -2.60
CA GLU A 60 6.95 9.73 -1.55
C GLU A 60 5.50 10.26 -1.43
N GLU A 61 4.67 10.10 -2.47
CA GLU A 61 3.25 10.45 -2.37
C GLU A 61 2.42 9.37 -1.67
N LEU A 62 2.73 8.11 -1.97
CA LEU A 62 1.96 6.95 -1.50
C LEU A 62 2.49 6.33 -0.21
N PHE A 63 3.77 6.49 0.10
CA PHE A 63 4.45 5.81 1.19
C PHE A 63 5.46 6.71 1.88
N THR A 64 5.72 6.40 3.15
CA THR A 64 6.80 6.99 3.94
C THR A 64 7.60 5.90 4.63
N ILE A 65 8.89 6.16 4.84
CA ILE A 65 9.78 5.28 5.60
C ILE A 65 9.83 5.85 7.03
N VAL A 66 9.29 5.09 7.98
CA VAL A 66 9.33 5.43 9.41
C VAL A 66 10.26 4.47 10.14
N GLU A 67 10.90 4.93 11.21
CA GLU A 67 11.57 4.01 12.11
C GLU A 67 10.54 3.04 12.70
N GLN A 68 10.91 1.76 12.77
CA GLN A 68 10.08 0.80 13.48
C GLN A 68 10.15 1.22 14.96
N PRO A 69 9.02 1.49 15.65
CA PRO A 69 9.10 1.74 17.06
C PRO A 69 9.78 0.53 17.68
N SER A 70 10.96 0.76 18.26
CA SER A 70 11.67 -0.22 19.07
C SER A 70 10.79 -0.48 20.29
N GLY A 71 9.82 -1.37 20.12
CA GLY A 71 8.93 -1.83 21.17
C GLY A 71 9.72 -2.70 22.12
N ARG A 72 9.81 -2.25 23.38
CA ARG A 72 9.80 -3.15 24.54
C ARG A 72 8.56 -4.04 24.50
#